data_AF-D8LVQ9-F1
#
_entry.id   AF-D8LVQ9-F1
#
_cell.length_a   1.000
_cell.length_b   1.000
_cell.length_c   1.000
_cell.angle_alpha   90.00
_cell.angle_beta   90.00
_cell.angle_gamma   90.00
#
_symmetry.space_group_name_H-M   'P 1'
#
loop_
_entity.id
_entity.type
_entity.pdbx_description
1 polymer ?
#
loop_
_entity_poly.entity_id
_entity_poly.type
_entity_poly.pdbx_seq_one_letter_code
_entity_poly.pdbx_strand_id
1 'polypeptide(L)'
;MEYLVQLQGSVKTYLFNELPLESTSKAEKDFRATTVCPFCHKKLENDKVRHHAHVTAGQYICTCCTKCNLQLSFNKKNYRLPVYFHNGSHYDFTFIMKLIATMPGGNLEVIPTTEDKEMQIEYNGIQFKDSSKLISSPLRSIVAQTLGGNLDLYVHTKQQLCKYCESRGKQWSDEYIDLLTRKEPMFYSLIKSYETMNNTVIPSREQCIDDMKGEMMPQDEYDHMVKLWKTFDIKIWGEYYELYNVLDVTLMVDAFEHFRNTTLNAFGVDPMHYITAPQMAYSLFLKVTMEGDHSESSLITLARKWAQYIMRINANEGLAEKQLVNVFMNRMGEFYESKGIRLMETNDIDDFMRLLKNLRGGITQIVKRHAKVDIDNKEQTTSSQGIYYLDANNLYGGAMHRMMPYELVGVPERREVMEKINRDPNGWVQSLKTFGKYGFFVECDIEAPVELHDKFNDLSFFPVQKAGMYSDGIKKYAEKNDIVDKVKEVNTPKLICDLVPRQKYLVHYSLLQLGIQQGYRVTHIHHLIRFKQVPFIFEYVNMLSEKRAKSKTTVEKNLYKLLANSTYGKFVETGLKWMKVKFANT
;
A
#
# COMPACT_ATOMS: atom_id res chain seq x y z
N MET A 1 -31.63 7.02 -2.03
CA MET A 1 -30.95 7.67 -0.88
C MET A 1 -31.75 7.52 0.41
N GLU A 2 -33.07 7.72 0.39
CA GLU A 2 -33.96 7.59 1.56
C GLU A 2 -33.74 6.31 2.38
N TYR A 3 -33.64 5.15 1.71
CA TYR A 3 -33.33 3.88 2.36
C TYR A 3 -32.02 3.92 3.18
N LEU A 4 -30.95 4.52 2.65
CA LEU A 4 -29.68 4.62 3.38
C LEU A 4 -29.76 5.58 4.56
N VAL A 5 -30.58 6.63 4.48
CA VAL A 5 -30.85 7.54 5.60
C VAL A 5 -31.63 6.83 6.69
N GLN A 6 -32.65 6.05 6.33
CA GLN A 6 -33.40 5.22 7.28
C GLN A 6 -32.52 4.15 7.93
N LEU A 7 -31.65 3.50 7.14
CA LEU A 7 -30.68 2.53 7.62
C LEU A 7 -29.68 3.19 8.58
N GLN A 8 -29.17 4.38 8.24
CA GLN A 8 -28.30 5.15 9.13
C GLN A 8 -29.00 5.44 10.46
N GLY A 9 -30.27 5.86 10.44
CA GLY A 9 -31.06 6.07 11.66
C GLY A 9 -31.19 4.81 12.50
N SER A 10 -31.56 3.69 11.86
CA SER A 10 -31.72 2.39 12.54
C SER A 10 -30.42 1.89 13.16
N VAL A 11 -29.30 2.02 12.43
CA VAL A 11 -27.96 1.68 12.93
C VAL A 11 -27.55 2.58 14.09
N LYS A 12 -27.79 3.91 14.00
CA LYS A 12 -27.52 4.83 15.12
C LYS A 12 -28.30 4.44 16.38
N THR A 13 -29.57 4.11 16.25
CA THR A 13 -30.39 3.62 17.38
C THR A 13 -29.80 2.34 17.96
N TYR A 14 -29.47 1.37 17.12
CA TYR A 14 -28.89 0.10 17.57
C TYR A 14 -27.53 0.28 18.27
N LEU A 15 -26.63 1.09 17.71
CA LEU A 15 -25.29 1.29 18.24
C LEU A 15 -25.27 2.15 19.52
N PHE A 16 -26.19 3.10 19.68
CA PHE A 16 -26.11 4.14 20.72
C PHE A 16 -27.16 4.07 21.81
N ASN A 17 -28.04 3.07 21.79
CA ASN A 17 -28.90 2.78 22.93
C ASN A 17 -28.04 2.49 24.16
N GLU A 18 -28.19 3.31 25.21
CA GLU A 18 -27.40 3.18 26.42
C GLU A 18 -27.89 2.00 27.25
N LEU A 19 -27.03 1.00 27.40
CA LEU A 19 -27.25 -0.15 28.26
C LEU A 19 -26.48 0.04 29.57
N PRO A 20 -26.99 -0.49 30.70
CA PRO A 20 -26.29 -0.44 31.98
C PRO A 20 -24.93 -1.13 31.90
N LEU A 21 -23.93 -0.57 32.58
CA LEU A 21 -22.57 -1.12 32.61
C LEU A 21 -22.56 -2.51 33.27
N GLU A 22 -21.83 -3.44 32.66
CA GLU A 22 -21.62 -4.77 33.21
C GLU A 22 -20.85 -4.69 34.54
N SER A 23 -21.44 -5.20 35.61
CA SER A 23 -20.81 -5.27 36.94
C SER A 23 -20.63 -6.73 37.34
N THR A 24 -19.55 -7.36 36.86
CA THR A 24 -19.18 -8.74 37.21
C THR A 24 -18.00 -8.80 38.17
N SER A 25 -17.91 -9.89 38.93
CA SER A 25 -16.77 -10.15 39.83
C SER A 25 -15.43 -10.22 39.08
N LYS A 26 -15.44 -10.62 37.80
CA LYS A 26 -14.27 -10.61 36.92
C LYS A 26 -13.80 -9.18 36.62
N ALA A 27 -14.73 -8.28 36.27
CA ALA A 27 -14.44 -6.87 36.04
C ALA A 27 -13.83 -6.20 37.29
N GLU A 28 -14.37 -6.51 38.48
CA GLU A 28 -13.85 -5.97 39.74
C GLU A 28 -12.44 -6.49 40.06
N LYS A 29 -12.15 -7.77 39.81
CA LYS A 29 -10.80 -8.35 39.98
C LYS A 29 -9.79 -7.68 39.04
N ASP A 30 -10.13 -7.53 37.77
CA ASP A 30 -9.27 -6.87 36.79
C ASP A 30 -9.03 -5.40 37.17
N PHE A 31 -10.09 -4.69 37.58
CA PHE A 31 -9.98 -3.32 38.06
C PHE A 31 -9.11 -3.20 39.30
N ARG A 32 -9.04 -4.18 40.21
CA ARG A 32 -8.11 -4.10 41.34
C ARG A 32 -6.67 -4.44 40.94
N ALA A 33 -6.49 -5.47 40.14
CA ALA A 33 -5.18 -6.02 39.81
C ALA A 33 -4.37 -5.18 38.81
N THR A 34 -5.02 -4.47 37.89
CA THR A 34 -4.34 -3.77 36.79
C THR A 34 -3.59 -2.53 37.28
N THR A 35 -2.27 -2.52 37.19
CA THR A 35 -1.40 -1.41 37.62
C THR A 35 -0.80 -0.62 36.46
N VAL A 36 -0.93 -1.11 35.23
CA VAL A 36 -0.40 -0.51 34.00
C VAL A 36 -1.51 -0.48 32.96
N CYS A 37 -1.67 0.64 32.26
CA CYS A 37 -2.65 0.79 31.20
C CYS A 37 -2.31 -0.14 30.03
N PRO A 38 -3.24 -0.99 29.56
CA PRO A 38 -2.97 -1.92 28.46
C PRO A 38 -2.76 -1.22 27.11
N PHE A 39 -3.17 0.04 26.98
CA PHE A 39 -3.11 0.78 25.70
C PHE A 39 -1.87 1.69 25.58
N CYS A 40 -1.52 2.43 26.64
CA CYS A 40 -0.38 3.36 26.61
C CYS A 40 0.83 2.88 27.42
N HIS A 41 0.72 1.72 28.06
CA HIS A 41 1.79 1.08 28.84
C HIS A 41 2.34 1.94 30.00
N LYS A 42 1.62 2.99 30.39
CA LYS A 42 1.93 3.82 31.57
C LYS A 42 1.31 3.25 32.83
N LYS A 43 1.99 3.45 33.95
CA LYS A 43 1.46 3.10 35.28
C LYS A 43 0.15 3.85 35.54
N LEU A 44 -0.84 3.14 36.07
CA LEU A 44 -2.14 3.69 36.45
C LEU A 44 -2.05 4.24 37.88
N GLU A 45 -2.53 5.46 38.06
CA GLU A 45 -2.62 6.10 39.38
C GLU A 45 -4.09 6.43 39.68
N ASN A 46 -4.42 7.70 39.92
CA ASN A 46 -5.77 8.16 40.23
C ASN A 46 -6.69 8.28 39.00
N ASP A 47 -6.16 8.02 37.80
CA ASP A 47 -6.87 8.13 36.51
C ASP A 47 -7.39 6.79 35.99
N LYS A 48 -7.50 5.80 36.87
CA LYS A 48 -7.90 4.43 36.56
C LYS A 48 -9.41 4.31 36.36
N VAL A 49 -9.83 3.84 35.19
CA VAL A 49 -11.24 3.71 34.80
C VAL A 49 -11.53 2.34 34.20
N ARG A 50 -12.79 1.91 34.33
CA ARG A 50 -13.30 0.71 33.67
C ARG A 50 -13.71 1.08 32.25
N HIS A 51 -13.04 0.52 31.25
CA HIS A 51 -13.38 0.69 29.84
C HIS A 51 -14.40 -0.37 29.42
N HIS A 52 -15.42 0.05 28.68
CA HIS A 52 -16.55 -0.80 28.30
C HIS A 52 -16.89 -0.63 26.82
N ALA A 53 -17.59 -1.62 26.26
CA ALA A 53 -18.12 -1.56 24.92
C ALA A 53 -19.14 -0.43 24.81
N HIS A 54 -18.75 0.64 24.12
CA HIS A 54 -19.60 1.79 23.81
C HIS A 54 -20.68 1.47 22.77
N VAL A 55 -20.57 0.30 22.14
CA VAL A 55 -21.48 -0.22 21.13
C VAL A 55 -22.11 -1.49 21.71
N THR A 56 -23.44 -1.49 21.78
CA THR A 56 -24.34 -2.65 21.98
C THR A 56 -24.26 -3.53 23.24
N ALA A 57 -23.48 -3.22 24.30
CA ALA A 57 -23.57 -4.08 25.49
C ALA A 57 -23.20 -3.48 26.85
N GLY A 58 -22.56 -2.30 26.94
CA GLY A 58 -21.98 -1.87 28.23
C GLY A 58 -20.98 -2.89 28.81
N GLN A 59 -20.54 -3.84 27.97
CA GLN A 59 -19.74 -5.00 28.35
C GLN A 59 -18.37 -4.54 28.81
N TYR A 60 -17.91 -5.06 29.94
CA TYR A 60 -16.59 -4.73 30.45
C TYR A 60 -15.51 -5.26 29.51
N ILE A 61 -14.61 -4.38 29.04
CA ILE A 61 -13.50 -4.76 28.18
C ILE A 61 -12.23 -4.93 29.00
N CYS A 62 -11.79 -3.86 29.68
CA CYS A 62 -10.58 -3.86 30.50
C CYS A 62 -10.51 -2.62 31.40
N THR A 63 -9.51 -2.58 32.28
CA THR A 63 -9.16 -1.38 33.04
C THR A 63 -8.04 -0.60 32.35
N CYS A 64 -8.23 0.71 32.19
CA CYS A 64 -7.25 1.59 31.55
C CYS A 64 -7.23 3.00 32.16
N CYS A 65 -6.43 3.91 31.60
CA CYS A 65 -6.42 5.31 32.04
C CYS A 65 -7.52 6.14 31.38
N THR A 66 -7.98 7.19 32.06
CA THR A 66 -9.02 8.12 31.56
C THR A 66 -8.71 8.63 30.15
N LYS A 67 -7.44 8.98 29.88
CA LYS A 67 -7.02 9.45 28.56
C LYS A 67 -7.30 8.41 27.47
N CYS A 68 -6.88 7.17 27.67
CA CYS A 68 -7.09 6.09 26.69
C CYS A 68 -8.58 5.76 26.56
N ASN A 69 -9.32 5.72 27.67
CA ASN A 69 -10.76 5.50 27.64
C ASN A 69 -11.50 6.56 26.80
N LEU A 70 -11.16 7.84 26.96
CA LEU A 70 -11.75 8.92 26.16
C LEU A 70 -11.36 8.84 24.68
N GLN A 71 -10.12 8.44 24.37
CA GLN A 71 -9.67 8.24 22.99
C GLN A 71 -10.38 7.07 22.30
N LEU A 72 -10.74 6.03 23.06
CA LEU A 72 -11.50 4.87 22.59
C LEU A 72 -13.02 5.12 22.60
N SER A 73 -13.47 6.25 23.14
CA SER A 73 -14.91 6.56 23.22
C SER A 73 -15.48 6.83 21.83
N PHE A 74 -16.66 6.27 21.58
CA PHE A 74 -17.32 6.41 20.30
C PHE A 74 -18.03 7.76 20.19
N ASN A 75 -17.68 8.56 19.18
CA ASN A 75 -18.31 9.87 18.99
C ASN A 75 -19.71 9.72 18.36
N LYS A 76 -20.73 9.68 19.23
CA LYS A 76 -22.15 9.57 18.83
C LYS A 76 -22.62 10.70 17.90
N LYS A 77 -22.11 11.93 18.10
CA LYS A 77 -22.53 13.12 17.33
C LYS A 77 -22.02 13.08 15.90
N ASN A 78 -20.79 12.60 15.70
CA ASN A 78 -20.10 12.61 14.41
C ASN A 78 -20.02 11.22 13.78
N TYR A 79 -20.91 10.29 14.15
CA TYR A 79 -20.93 8.96 13.56
C TYR A 79 -21.27 9.04 12.07
N ARG A 80 -20.49 8.32 11.28
CA ARG A 80 -20.64 8.19 9.85
C ARG A 80 -20.86 6.73 9.51
N LEU A 81 -21.93 6.43 8.77
CA LEU A 81 -22.24 5.08 8.31
C LEU A 81 -21.33 4.74 7.12
N PRO A 82 -20.37 3.81 7.24
CA PRO A 82 -19.58 3.39 6.10
C PRO A 82 -20.39 2.45 5.20
N VAL A 83 -20.37 2.71 3.90
CA VAL A 83 -20.94 1.86 2.84
C VAL A 83 -19.82 1.56 1.86
N TYR A 84 -19.47 0.28 1.71
CA TYR A 84 -18.35 -0.12 0.87
C TYR A 84 -18.83 -0.59 -0.50
N PHE A 85 -18.16 -0.10 -1.53
CA PHE A 85 -18.23 -0.59 -2.90
C PHE A 85 -16.88 -1.19 -3.26
N HIS A 86 -16.87 -2.23 -4.09
CA HIS A 86 -15.61 -2.79 -4.58
C HIS A 86 -15.32 -2.23 -5.97
N ASN A 87 -14.27 -1.41 -6.06
CA ASN A 87 -13.92 -0.65 -7.25
C ASN A 87 -14.93 0.47 -7.59
N GLY A 88 -15.61 1.00 -6.57
CA GLY A 88 -16.70 1.96 -6.74
C GLY A 88 -16.27 3.27 -7.41
N SER A 89 -15.01 3.69 -7.25
CA SER A 89 -14.50 4.93 -7.86
C SER A 89 -14.48 4.90 -9.39
N HIS A 90 -14.54 3.71 -9.99
CA HIS A 90 -14.55 3.53 -11.44
C HIS A 90 -15.94 3.30 -12.01
N TYR A 91 -16.94 3.04 -11.16
CA TYR A 91 -18.28 2.62 -11.57
C TYR A 91 -19.35 3.33 -10.75
N ASP A 92 -19.62 2.84 -9.54
CA ASP A 92 -20.79 3.21 -8.73
C ASP A 92 -20.81 4.69 -8.33
N PHE A 93 -19.64 5.27 -8.02
CA PHE A 93 -19.53 6.61 -7.46
C PHE A 93 -20.06 7.68 -8.39
N THR A 94 -19.91 7.51 -9.71
CA THR A 94 -20.50 8.42 -10.71
C THR A 94 -22.02 8.47 -10.60
N PHE A 95 -22.69 7.32 -10.40
CA PHE A 95 -24.14 7.27 -10.24
C PHE A 95 -24.57 7.86 -8.89
N ILE A 96 -23.81 7.58 -7.83
CA ILE A 96 -24.05 8.16 -6.50
C ILE A 96 -23.97 9.69 -6.56
N MET A 97 -22.94 10.25 -7.21
CA MET A 97 -22.78 11.69 -7.39
C MET A 97 -23.93 12.30 -8.21
N LYS A 98 -24.37 11.63 -9.29
CA LYS A 98 -25.54 12.07 -10.07
C LYS A 98 -26.82 12.10 -9.23
N LEU A 99 -27.03 11.07 -8.41
CA LEU A 99 -28.18 11.04 -7.48
C LEU A 99 -28.07 12.15 -6.45
N ILE A 100 -26.90 12.38 -5.85
CA ILE A 100 -26.67 13.47 -4.91
C ILE A 100 -26.97 14.84 -5.53
N ALA A 101 -26.55 15.06 -6.78
CA ALA A 101 -26.80 16.30 -7.50
C ALA A 101 -28.30 16.61 -7.70
N THR A 102 -29.17 15.58 -7.71
CA THR A 102 -30.62 15.76 -7.81
C THR A 102 -31.31 16.07 -6.49
N MET A 103 -30.61 15.94 -5.35
CA MET A 103 -31.20 16.14 -4.03
C MET A 103 -31.02 17.59 -3.56
N PRO A 104 -32.08 18.25 -3.06
CA PRO A 104 -31.98 19.61 -2.56
C PRO A 104 -31.24 19.63 -1.21
N GLY A 105 -30.11 20.35 -1.16
CA GLY A 105 -29.34 20.58 0.06
C GLY A 105 -28.55 19.36 0.55
N GLY A 106 -28.06 19.45 1.80
CA GLY A 106 -27.20 18.45 2.43
C GLY A 106 -25.73 18.84 2.48
N ASN A 107 -24.98 18.16 3.35
CA ASN A 107 -23.53 18.34 3.46
C ASN A 107 -22.83 17.25 2.63
N LEU A 108 -22.12 17.67 1.59
CA LEU A 108 -21.31 16.84 0.71
C LEU A 108 -19.83 17.11 0.96
N GLU A 109 -19.09 16.08 1.36
CA GLU A 109 -17.63 16.10 1.43
C GLU A 109 -17.07 15.00 0.51
N VAL A 110 -16.05 15.33 -0.28
CA VAL A 110 -15.46 14.39 -1.23
C VAL A 110 -13.95 14.38 -1.06
N ILE A 111 -13.38 13.18 -1.11
CA ILE A 111 -11.93 12.99 -1.18
C ILE A 111 -11.62 12.48 -2.60
N PRO A 112 -11.04 13.31 -3.47
CA PRO A 112 -10.73 12.95 -4.85
C PRO A 112 -9.44 12.12 -4.96
N THR A 113 -9.39 11.21 -5.92
CA THR A 113 -8.15 10.53 -6.37
C THR A 113 -7.57 11.23 -7.59
N THR A 114 -8.44 11.61 -8.54
CA THR A 114 -8.14 12.39 -9.75
C THR A 114 -9.28 13.41 -9.95
N GLU A 115 -9.20 14.25 -10.98
CA GLU A 115 -10.27 15.22 -11.29
C GLU A 115 -11.62 14.55 -11.57
N ASP A 116 -11.60 13.30 -12.03
CA ASP A 116 -12.76 12.52 -12.48
C ASP A 116 -13.15 11.36 -11.53
N LYS A 117 -12.42 11.14 -10.43
CA LYS A 117 -12.63 9.97 -9.55
C LYS A 117 -12.48 10.31 -8.08
N GLU A 118 -13.38 9.75 -7.27
CA GLU A 118 -13.42 9.92 -5.82
C GLU A 118 -12.95 8.64 -5.10
N MET A 119 -12.11 8.77 -4.07
CA MET A 119 -11.82 7.64 -3.17
C MET A 119 -12.87 7.51 -2.05
N GLN A 120 -13.52 8.61 -1.70
CA GLN A 120 -14.59 8.65 -0.73
C GLN A 120 -15.58 9.76 -1.07
N ILE A 121 -16.87 9.46 -0.96
CA ILE A 121 -17.95 10.43 -0.99
C ILE A 121 -18.67 10.36 0.35
N GLU A 122 -18.84 11.48 1.02
CA GLU A 122 -19.63 11.62 2.22
C GLU A 122 -20.83 12.53 1.97
N TYR A 123 -22.03 12.02 2.21
CA TYR A 123 -23.26 12.81 2.10
C TYR A 123 -24.13 12.59 3.34
N ASN A 124 -24.41 13.67 4.08
CA ASN A 124 -25.25 13.64 5.30
C ASN A 124 -24.85 12.54 6.30
N GLY A 125 -23.53 12.32 6.48
CA GLY A 125 -22.98 11.30 7.39
C GLY A 125 -23.04 9.86 6.87
N ILE A 126 -23.36 9.63 5.59
CA ILE A 126 -23.16 8.34 4.92
C ILE A 126 -21.85 8.44 4.14
N GLN A 127 -20.90 7.54 4.43
CA GLN A 127 -19.59 7.50 3.78
C GLN A 127 -19.51 6.34 2.78
N PHE A 128 -19.56 6.66 1.50
CA PHE A 128 -19.29 5.73 0.41
C PHE A 128 -17.79 5.58 0.24
N LYS A 129 -17.28 4.36 0.41
CA LYS A 129 -15.85 4.03 0.39
C LYS A 129 -15.54 2.95 -0.64
N ASP A 130 -14.41 3.08 -1.32
CA ASP A 130 -13.94 2.08 -2.25
C ASP A 130 -13.01 1.07 -1.55
N SER A 131 -13.51 -0.13 -1.32
CA SER A 131 -12.77 -1.24 -0.70
C SER A 131 -11.54 -1.67 -1.53
N SER A 132 -11.49 -1.39 -2.84
CA SER A 132 -10.32 -1.70 -3.68
C SER A 132 -9.08 -0.90 -3.29
N LYS A 133 -9.26 0.23 -2.58
CA LYS A 133 -8.15 1.02 -2.02
C LYS A 133 -7.49 0.35 -0.82
N LEU A 134 -8.13 -0.65 -0.23
CA LEU A 134 -7.60 -1.50 0.84
C LEU A 134 -7.18 -2.87 0.30
N ILE A 135 -8.01 -3.50 -0.54
CA ILE A 135 -7.75 -4.79 -1.17
C ILE A 135 -7.78 -4.64 -2.71
N SER A 136 -6.63 -4.35 -3.30
CA SER A 136 -6.51 -4.11 -4.74
C SER A 136 -6.42 -5.43 -5.53
N SER A 137 -7.54 -6.14 -5.67
CA SER A 137 -7.65 -7.37 -6.47
C SER A 137 -9.10 -7.60 -6.86
N PRO A 138 -9.39 -8.24 -8.01
CA PRO A 138 -10.77 -8.59 -8.36
C PRO A 138 -11.40 -9.53 -7.32
N LEU A 139 -12.71 -9.40 -7.10
CA LEU A 139 -13.46 -10.23 -6.13
C LEU A 139 -13.20 -11.73 -6.30
N ARG A 140 -13.19 -12.25 -7.53
CA ARG A 140 -12.88 -13.67 -7.81
C ARG A 140 -11.54 -14.09 -7.19
N SER A 141 -10.50 -13.27 -7.36
CA SER A 141 -9.18 -13.52 -6.80
C SER A 141 -9.16 -13.39 -5.29
N ILE A 142 -9.87 -12.39 -4.74
CA ILE A 142 -9.99 -12.19 -3.29
C ILE A 142 -10.62 -13.43 -2.64
N VAL A 143 -11.76 -13.91 -3.15
CA VAL A 143 -12.48 -15.07 -2.62
C VAL A 143 -11.61 -16.31 -2.67
N ALA A 144 -11.04 -16.62 -3.84
CA ALA A 144 -10.19 -17.80 -4.02
C ALA A 144 -8.95 -17.80 -3.13
N GLN A 145 -8.36 -16.62 -2.86
CA GLN A 145 -7.13 -16.48 -2.11
C GLN A 145 -7.34 -16.28 -0.59
N THR A 146 -8.51 -15.80 -0.17
CA THR A 146 -8.81 -15.48 1.23
C THR A 146 -9.65 -16.56 1.88
N LEU A 147 -10.77 -16.90 1.23
CA LEU A 147 -11.76 -17.84 1.75
C LEU A 147 -11.42 -19.26 1.28
N GLY A 148 -11.10 -19.41 -0.01
CA GLY A 148 -10.74 -20.69 -0.62
C GLY A 148 -11.81 -21.76 -0.37
N GLY A 149 -11.38 -23.01 -0.15
CA GLY A 149 -12.30 -24.10 0.17
C GLY A 149 -12.73 -24.16 1.65
N ASN A 150 -12.40 -23.17 2.48
CA ASN A 150 -12.73 -23.20 3.90
C ASN A 150 -14.15 -22.66 4.14
N LEU A 151 -15.12 -23.57 4.20
CA LEU A 151 -16.55 -23.26 4.35
C LEU A 151 -16.91 -22.52 5.65
N ASP A 152 -16.03 -22.55 6.67
CA ASP A 152 -16.25 -21.84 7.93
C ASP A 152 -16.06 -20.32 7.77
N LEU A 153 -15.41 -19.88 6.69
CA LEU A 153 -15.20 -18.46 6.41
C LEU A 153 -16.38 -17.80 5.69
N TYR A 154 -17.41 -18.55 5.29
CA TYR A 154 -18.56 -18.07 4.51
C TYR A 154 -19.78 -17.78 5.40
N VAL A 155 -19.57 -17.19 6.58
CA VAL A 155 -20.60 -17.02 7.61
C VAL A 155 -21.73 -16.11 7.12
N HIS A 156 -21.38 -14.96 6.55
CA HIS A 156 -22.35 -13.98 6.10
C HIS A 156 -23.03 -14.41 4.80
N THR A 157 -22.30 -15.04 3.88
CA THR A 157 -22.85 -15.64 2.68
C THR A 157 -23.90 -16.70 3.01
N LYS A 158 -23.60 -17.67 3.90
CA LYS A 158 -24.58 -18.67 4.35
C LYS A 158 -25.83 -18.02 4.94
N GLN A 159 -25.65 -17.06 5.86
CA GLN A 159 -26.76 -16.42 6.55
C GLN A 159 -27.69 -15.64 5.59
N GLN A 160 -27.13 -14.92 4.64
CA GLN A 160 -27.91 -14.10 3.71
C GLN A 160 -28.56 -14.93 2.60
N LEU A 161 -27.90 -15.99 2.13
CA LEU A 161 -28.48 -16.91 1.16
C LEU A 161 -29.66 -17.69 1.76
N CYS A 162 -29.54 -18.14 3.00
CA CYS A 162 -30.65 -18.77 3.71
C CYS A 162 -31.87 -17.84 3.74
N LYS A 163 -31.69 -16.58 4.18
CA LYS A 163 -32.76 -15.55 4.18
C LYS A 163 -33.31 -15.29 2.78
N TYR A 164 -32.45 -15.22 1.76
CA TYR A 164 -32.86 -15.04 0.37
C TYR A 164 -33.76 -16.20 -0.08
N CYS A 165 -33.35 -17.45 0.12
CA CYS A 165 -34.13 -18.64 -0.20
C CYS A 165 -35.48 -18.65 0.53
N GLU A 166 -35.48 -18.43 1.85
CA GLU A 166 -36.69 -18.38 2.67
C GLU A 166 -37.68 -17.32 2.16
N SER A 167 -37.19 -16.11 1.85
CA SER A 167 -38.02 -15.01 1.33
C SER A 167 -38.68 -15.29 -0.02
N ARG A 168 -38.13 -16.25 -0.78
CA ARG A 168 -38.61 -16.67 -2.10
C ARG A 168 -39.35 -18.01 -2.05
N GLY A 169 -39.55 -18.58 -0.85
CA GLY A 169 -40.17 -19.90 -0.69
C GLY A 169 -39.33 -21.05 -1.26
N LYS A 170 -38.01 -20.87 -1.37
CA LYS A 170 -37.07 -21.86 -1.91
C LYS A 170 -36.42 -22.64 -0.76
N GLN A 171 -36.11 -23.91 -0.98
CA GLN A 171 -35.39 -24.72 0.02
C GLN A 171 -33.93 -24.28 0.11
N TRP A 172 -33.41 -24.23 1.34
CA TRP A 172 -31.98 -24.03 1.62
C TRP A 172 -31.38 -25.30 2.22
N SER A 173 -30.19 -25.67 1.74
CA SER A 173 -29.33 -26.68 2.36
C SER A 173 -27.93 -26.09 2.51
N ASP A 174 -27.30 -26.32 3.65
CA ASP A 174 -25.92 -25.87 3.89
C ASP A 174 -24.94 -26.50 2.89
N GLU A 175 -25.27 -27.64 2.28
CA GLU A 175 -24.46 -28.25 1.21
C GLU A 175 -24.34 -27.37 -0.04
N TYR A 176 -25.31 -26.46 -0.28
CA TYR A 176 -25.26 -25.56 -1.43
C TYR A 176 -24.12 -24.56 -1.35
N ILE A 177 -23.56 -24.31 -0.17
CA ILE A 177 -22.48 -23.35 0.00
C ILE A 177 -21.25 -23.72 -0.83
N ASP A 178 -21.00 -25.02 -1.05
CA ASP A 178 -19.86 -25.51 -1.84
C ASP A 178 -19.90 -24.95 -3.28
N LEU A 179 -21.11 -24.80 -3.84
CA LEU A 179 -21.35 -24.21 -5.15
C LEU A 179 -21.14 -22.70 -5.19
N LEU A 180 -21.16 -22.05 -4.03
CA LEU A 180 -21.18 -20.60 -3.86
C LEU A 180 -19.89 -20.08 -3.24
N THR A 181 -18.83 -20.89 -3.26
CA THR A 181 -17.48 -20.53 -2.80
C THR A 181 -16.70 -19.71 -3.83
N ARG A 182 -17.30 -19.34 -4.96
CA ARG A 182 -16.66 -18.61 -6.07
C ARG A 182 -17.51 -17.45 -6.53
N LYS A 183 -16.86 -16.51 -7.23
CA LYS A 183 -17.59 -15.50 -8.01
C LYS A 183 -18.27 -16.18 -9.19
N GLU A 184 -19.55 -15.88 -9.37
CA GLU A 184 -20.37 -16.41 -10.44
C GLU A 184 -20.16 -15.67 -11.76
N PRO A 185 -20.32 -16.34 -12.92
CA PRO A 185 -20.29 -15.68 -14.21
C PRO A 185 -21.60 -14.93 -14.47
N MET A 186 -21.55 -13.87 -15.27
CA MET A 186 -22.73 -13.08 -15.63
C MET A 186 -22.75 -12.79 -17.14
N PHE A 187 -23.92 -12.90 -17.76
CA PHE A 187 -24.14 -12.61 -19.17
C PHE A 187 -24.50 -11.14 -19.40
N TYR A 188 -23.59 -10.22 -19.00
CA TYR A 188 -23.85 -8.78 -18.99
C TYR A 188 -24.41 -8.24 -20.32
N SER A 189 -23.87 -8.69 -21.45
CA SER A 189 -24.25 -8.24 -22.79
C SER A 189 -25.70 -8.54 -23.17
N LEU A 190 -26.36 -9.47 -22.48
CA LEU A 190 -27.76 -9.82 -22.71
C LEU A 190 -28.73 -9.01 -21.82
N ILE A 191 -28.27 -8.44 -20.71
CA ILE A 191 -29.09 -7.66 -19.78
C ILE A 191 -29.13 -6.21 -20.26
N LYS A 192 -30.16 -5.86 -21.05
CA LYS A 192 -30.30 -4.53 -21.67
C LYS A 192 -31.44 -3.69 -21.11
N SER A 193 -32.40 -4.32 -20.42
CA SER A 193 -33.56 -3.66 -19.82
C SER A 193 -34.19 -4.51 -18.73
N TYR A 194 -35.10 -3.93 -17.94
CA TYR A 194 -35.91 -4.70 -17.01
C TYR A 194 -36.78 -5.76 -17.70
N GLU A 195 -37.18 -5.54 -18.95
CA GLU A 195 -37.94 -6.54 -19.72
C GLU A 195 -37.11 -7.80 -19.99
N THR A 196 -35.81 -7.64 -20.30
CA THR A 196 -34.91 -8.79 -20.52
C THR A 196 -34.76 -9.68 -19.28
N MET A 197 -35.03 -9.15 -18.08
CA MET A 197 -34.99 -9.93 -16.84
C MET A 197 -36.13 -10.94 -16.71
N ASN A 198 -37.23 -10.78 -17.47
CA ASN A 198 -38.37 -11.69 -17.44
C ASN A 198 -38.18 -12.93 -18.34
N ASN A 199 -37.05 -13.03 -19.06
CA ASN A 199 -36.76 -14.20 -19.88
C ASN A 199 -36.69 -15.46 -19.02
N THR A 200 -37.38 -16.52 -19.45
CA THR A 200 -37.46 -17.81 -18.75
C THR A 200 -36.48 -18.85 -19.28
N VAL A 201 -35.91 -18.61 -20.47
CA VAL A 201 -35.01 -19.54 -21.14
C VAL A 201 -33.57 -19.17 -20.79
N ILE A 202 -32.83 -20.10 -20.19
CA ILE A 202 -31.40 -19.92 -19.94
C ILE A 202 -30.67 -19.62 -21.26
N PRO A 203 -29.83 -18.56 -21.34
CA PRO A 203 -29.12 -18.25 -22.58
C PRO A 203 -28.16 -19.38 -22.94
N SER A 204 -28.01 -19.63 -24.24
CA SER A 204 -26.98 -20.55 -24.75
C SER A 204 -25.57 -20.00 -24.54
N ARG A 205 -24.55 -20.87 -24.56
CA ARG A 205 -23.16 -20.44 -24.37
C ARG A 205 -22.69 -19.50 -25.48
N GLU A 206 -23.18 -19.72 -26.69
CA GLU A 206 -22.88 -18.92 -27.88
C GLU A 206 -23.43 -17.49 -27.77
N GLN A 207 -24.49 -17.29 -26.98
CA GLN A 207 -25.06 -15.97 -26.69
C GLN A 207 -24.31 -15.25 -25.55
N CYS A 208 -23.63 -16.01 -24.68
CA CYS A 208 -22.87 -15.47 -23.56
C CYS A 208 -21.49 -14.97 -23.99
N ILE A 209 -21.45 -13.87 -24.75
CA ILE A 209 -20.19 -13.24 -25.22
C ILE A 209 -19.78 -12.11 -24.28
N ASP A 210 -18.50 -12.05 -23.93
CA ASP A 210 -17.89 -10.88 -23.27
C ASP A 210 -17.57 -9.81 -24.32
N ASP A 211 -18.36 -8.74 -24.37
CA ASP A 211 -18.18 -7.64 -25.34
C ASP A 211 -16.80 -6.98 -25.29
N MET A 212 -16.10 -7.04 -24.14
CA MET A 212 -14.77 -6.45 -24.01
C MET A 212 -13.67 -7.33 -24.59
N LYS A 213 -13.85 -8.66 -24.56
CA LYS A 213 -12.85 -9.63 -25.04
C LYS A 213 -13.20 -10.23 -26.40
N GLY A 214 -14.46 -10.20 -26.79
CA GLY A 214 -14.98 -10.91 -27.96
C GLY A 214 -14.94 -12.44 -27.80
N GLU A 215 -14.89 -12.92 -26.55
CA GLU A 215 -14.77 -14.35 -26.22
C GLU A 215 -16.09 -14.86 -25.64
N MET A 216 -16.46 -16.10 -25.98
CA MET A 216 -17.58 -16.80 -25.33
C MET A 216 -17.23 -17.13 -23.88
N MET A 217 -18.25 -17.23 -23.04
CA MET A 217 -18.11 -17.75 -21.67
C MET A 217 -17.37 -19.10 -21.67
N PRO A 218 -16.36 -19.28 -20.80
CA PRO A 218 -15.69 -20.55 -20.62
C PRO A 218 -16.68 -21.68 -20.30
N GLN A 219 -16.43 -22.89 -20.81
CA GLN A 219 -17.35 -24.02 -20.66
C GLN A 219 -17.63 -24.34 -19.19
N ASP A 220 -16.59 -24.33 -18.35
CA ASP A 220 -16.72 -24.60 -16.91
C ASP A 220 -17.58 -23.56 -16.18
N GLU A 221 -17.52 -22.30 -16.60
CA GLU A 221 -18.35 -21.23 -16.06
C GLU A 221 -19.81 -21.40 -16.48
N TYR A 222 -20.05 -21.74 -17.75
CA TYR A 222 -21.39 -21.99 -18.27
C TYR A 222 -22.06 -23.20 -17.59
N ASP A 223 -21.34 -24.32 -17.47
CA ASP A 223 -21.85 -25.53 -16.83
C ASP A 223 -22.20 -25.28 -15.35
N HIS A 224 -21.39 -24.47 -14.67
CA HIS A 224 -21.64 -24.08 -13.29
C HIS A 224 -22.88 -23.16 -13.16
N MET A 225 -23.05 -22.19 -14.06
CA MET A 225 -24.27 -21.38 -14.14
C MET A 225 -25.51 -22.25 -14.35
N VAL A 226 -25.47 -23.23 -15.27
CA VAL A 226 -26.56 -24.19 -15.52
C VAL A 226 -26.86 -25.01 -14.26
N LYS A 227 -25.83 -25.43 -13.53
CA LYS A 227 -25.98 -26.17 -12.26
C LYS A 227 -26.70 -25.33 -11.21
N LEU A 228 -26.26 -24.08 -11.00
CA LEU A 228 -26.92 -23.15 -10.07
C LEU A 228 -28.37 -22.88 -10.45
N TRP A 229 -28.64 -22.70 -11.75
CA TRP A 229 -29.99 -22.50 -12.27
C TRP A 229 -30.95 -23.62 -11.84
N LYS A 230 -30.47 -24.87 -11.91
CA LYS A 230 -31.22 -26.05 -11.48
C LYS A 230 -31.32 -26.16 -9.96
N THR A 231 -30.21 -25.97 -9.24
CA THR A 231 -30.16 -26.13 -7.78
C THR A 231 -31.04 -25.12 -7.05
N PHE A 232 -31.06 -23.87 -7.51
CA PHE A 232 -31.85 -22.78 -6.90
C PHE A 232 -33.23 -22.60 -7.55
N ASP A 233 -33.66 -23.56 -8.36
CA ASP A 233 -34.93 -23.55 -9.08
C ASP A 233 -35.24 -22.18 -9.74
N ILE A 234 -34.27 -21.66 -10.48
CA ILE A 234 -34.34 -20.33 -11.09
C ILE A 234 -35.33 -20.36 -12.26
N LYS A 235 -36.28 -19.41 -12.27
CA LYS A 235 -37.34 -19.37 -13.30
C LYS A 235 -37.13 -18.31 -14.36
N ILE A 236 -36.52 -17.19 -13.99
CA ILE A 236 -36.30 -16.04 -14.86
C ILE A 236 -34.91 -15.46 -14.65
N TRP A 237 -34.40 -14.73 -15.65
CA TRP A 237 -33.10 -14.08 -15.58
C TRP A 237 -32.96 -13.13 -14.38
N GLY A 238 -34.05 -12.47 -13.99
CA GLY A 238 -34.09 -11.59 -12.82
C GLY A 238 -33.75 -12.32 -11.51
N GLU A 239 -34.18 -13.56 -11.34
CA GLU A 239 -33.85 -14.34 -10.14
C GLU A 239 -32.36 -14.70 -10.10
N TYR A 240 -31.79 -15.08 -11.25
CA TYR A 240 -30.34 -15.30 -11.38
C TYR A 240 -29.55 -14.03 -11.10
N TYR A 241 -29.98 -12.91 -11.65
CA TYR A 241 -29.36 -11.61 -11.44
C TYR A 241 -29.38 -11.19 -9.96
N GLU A 242 -30.49 -11.39 -9.26
CA GLU A 242 -30.56 -11.13 -7.82
C GLU A 242 -29.62 -12.03 -7.02
N LEU A 243 -29.64 -13.35 -7.27
CA LEU A 243 -28.74 -14.30 -6.61
C LEU A 243 -27.27 -13.92 -6.84
N TYR A 244 -26.91 -13.58 -8.08
CA TYR A 244 -25.59 -13.10 -8.44
C TYR A 244 -25.17 -11.88 -7.60
N ASN A 245 -26.05 -10.87 -7.45
CA ASN A 245 -25.72 -9.67 -6.68
C ASN A 245 -25.61 -9.95 -5.17
N VAL A 246 -26.48 -10.81 -4.63
CA VAL A 246 -26.39 -11.26 -3.23
C VAL A 246 -25.04 -11.96 -2.99
N LEU A 247 -24.61 -12.81 -3.92
CA LEU A 247 -23.31 -13.49 -3.84
C LEU A 247 -22.15 -12.52 -3.93
N ASP A 248 -22.11 -11.64 -4.93
CA ASP A 248 -21.02 -10.68 -5.10
C ASP A 248 -20.83 -9.82 -3.85
N VAL A 249 -21.93 -9.37 -3.22
CA VAL A 249 -21.89 -8.57 -1.99
C VAL A 249 -21.46 -9.42 -0.80
N THR A 250 -22.07 -10.58 -0.58
CA THR A 250 -21.82 -11.38 0.63
C THR A 250 -20.43 -12.03 0.64
N LEU A 251 -19.96 -12.49 -0.53
CA LEU A 251 -18.58 -12.98 -0.70
C LEU A 251 -17.56 -11.89 -0.39
N MET A 252 -17.85 -10.66 -0.83
CA MET A 252 -17.01 -9.51 -0.47
C MET A 252 -17.05 -9.27 1.02
N VAL A 253 -18.22 -9.32 1.68
CA VAL A 253 -18.36 -9.14 3.13
C VAL A 253 -17.53 -10.18 3.89
N ASP A 254 -17.66 -11.47 3.60
CA ASP A 254 -16.90 -12.52 4.27
C ASP A 254 -15.38 -12.35 4.07
N ALA A 255 -14.94 -12.03 2.85
CA ALA A 255 -13.54 -11.75 2.59
C ALA A 255 -13.04 -10.49 3.32
N PHE A 256 -13.87 -9.45 3.43
CA PHE A 256 -13.52 -8.21 4.11
C PHE A 256 -13.49 -8.37 5.62
N GLU A 257 -14.39 -9.16 6.21
CA GLU A 257 -14.37 -9.52 7.63
C GLU A 257 -13.13 -10.37 7.96
N HIS A 258 -12.77 -11.32 7.10
CA HIS A 258 -11.50 -12.04 7.25
C HIS A 258 -10.31 -11.07 7.23
N PHE A 259 -10.28 -10.12 6.28
CA PHE A 259 -9.25 -9.10 6.22
C PHE A 259 -9.19 -8.21 7.47
N ARG A 260 -10.34 -7.81 8.02
CA ARG A 260 -10.45 -7.06 9.28
C ARG A 260 -9.87 -7.85 10.45
N ASN A 261 -10.30 -9.11 10.61
CA ASN A 261 -9.84 -9.99 11.67
C ASN A 261 -8.33 -10.24 11.58
N THR A 262 -7.81 -10.51 10.40
CA THR A 262 -6.37 -10.71 10.17
C THR A 262 -5.55 -9.48 10.53
N THR A 263 -6.01 -8.29 10.14
CA THR A 263 -5.31 -7.03 10.44
C THR A 263 -5.39 -6.71 11.94
N LEU A 264 -6.56 -6.92 12.56
CA LEU A 264 -6.76 -6.73 13.99
C LEU A 264 -5.89 -7.68 14.80
N ASN A 265 -5.83 -8.96 14.43
CA ASN A 265 -4.97 -9.96 15.10
C ASN A 265 -3.48 -9.66 14.88
N ALA A 266 -3.10 -9.18 13.70
CA ALA A 266 -1.70 -8.94 13.36
C ALA A 266 -1.13 -7.67 13.97
N PHE A 267 -1.96 -6.62 14.12
CA PHE A 267 -1.50 -5.27 14.47
C PHE A 267 -2.31 -4.59 15.58
N GLY A 268 -3.44 -5.13 15.99
CA GLY A 268 -4.38 -4.51 16.93
C GLY A 268 -5.12 -3.31 16.33
N VAL A 269 -5.34 -3.30 15.01
CA VAL A 269 -5.98 -2.17 14.32
C VAL A 269 -7.01 -2.67 13.33
N ASP A 270 -8.20 -2.06 13.34
CA ASP A 270 -9.23 -2.33 12.34
C ASP A 270 -8.95 -1.52 11.06
N PRO A 271 -8.76 -2.18 9.90
CA PRO A 271 -8.47 -1.50 8.65
C PRO A 271 -9.59 -0.56 8.20
N MET A 272 -10.82 -0.71 8.72
CA MET A 272 -12.00 0.09 8.32
C MET A 272 -11.95 1.54 8.80
N HIS A 273 -11.02 1.87 9.70
CA HIS A 273 -10.74 3.25 10.09
C HIS A 273 -9.88 4.00 9.06
N TYR A 274 -9.38 3.29 8.04
CA TYR A 274 -8.56 3.87 6.98
C TYR A 274 -9.33 3.90 5.66
N ILE A 275 -8.99 4.87 4.82
CA ILE A 275 -9.53 5.00 3.46
C ILE A 275 -8.70 4.15 2.50
N THR A 276 -7.39 4.06 2.72
CA THR A 276 -6.45 3.38 1.82
C THR A 276 -5.43 2.54 2.57
N ALA A 277 -4.93 1.48 1.94
CA ALA A 277 -3.86 0.65 2.49
C ALA A 277 -2.57 1.45 2.77
N PRO A 278 -2.15 2.42 1.92
CA PRO A 278 -1.02 3.29 2.26
C PRO A 278 -1.23 4.15 3.51
N GLN A 279 -2.45 4.67 3.74
CA GLN A 279 -2.76 5.41 4.96
C GLN A 279 -2.63 4.52 6.21
N MET A 280 -3.16 3.30 6.12
CA MET A 280 -3.00 2.29 7.16
C MET A 280 -1.52 1.95 7.38
N ALA A 281 -0.76 1.71 6.31
CA ALA A 281 0.66 1.37 6.38
C ALA A 281 1.48 2.42 7.14
N TYR A 282 1.23 3.71 6.90
CA TYR A 282 1.90 4.79 7.62
C TYR A 282 1.52 4.83 9.09
N SER A 283 0.24 4.65 9.41
CA SER A 283 -0.25 4.63 10.79
C SER A 283 0.32 3.45 11.58
N LEU A 284 0.38 2.27 10.96
CA LEU A 284 1.01 1.08 11.53
C LEU A 284 2.52 1.27 11.71
N PHE A 285 3.19 1.87 10.73
CA PHE A 285 4.60 2.22 10.84
C PHE A 285 4.87 3.12 12.06
N LEU A 286 4.07 4.17 12.26
CA LEU A 286 4.18 5.06 13.42
C LEU A 286 3.89 4.31 14.73
N LYS A 287 2.83 3.49 14.77
CA LYS A 287 2.49 2.68 15.95
C LYS A 287 3.63 1.76 16.36
N VAL A 288 4.26 1.06 15.41
CA VAL A 288 5.39 0.17 15.70
C VAL A 288 6.62 0.97 16.12
N THR A 289 7.00 1.96 15.31
CA THR A 289 8.31 2.62 15.47
C THR A 289 8.30 3.66 16.59
N MET A 290 7.18 4.37 16.81
CA MET A 290 7.09 5.46 17.80
C MET A 290 6.44 5.01 19.11
N GLU A 291 5.47 4.10 19.06
CA GLU A 291 4.65 3.71 20.23
C GLU A 291 4.94 2.27 20.73
N GLY A 292 5.86 1.55 20.07
CA GLY A 292 6.28 0.21 20.44
C GLY A 292 7.05 0.11 21.76
N ASP A 293 7.42 -1.13 22.12
CA ASP A 293 8.29 -1.38 23.27
C ASP A 293 9.75 -1.02 22.94
N HIS A 294 10.17 0.14 23.43
CA HIS A 294 11.53 0.66 23.29
C HIS A 294 12.39 0.40 24.55
N SER A 295 12.04 -0.61 25.35
CA SER A 295 12.90 -1.05 26.46
C SER A 295 14.28 -1.46 25.94
N GLU A 296 15.30 -1.31 26.78
CA GLU A 296 16.68 -1.68 26.43
C GLU A 296 16.77 -3.13 25.92
N SER A 297 16.02 -4.05 26.53
CA SER A 297 15.97 -5.47 26.13
C SER A 297 15.37 -5.69 24.72
N SER A 298 14.31 -4.96 24.39
CA SER A 298 13.67 -4.99 23.08
C SER A 298 14.60 -4.41 22.01
N LEU A 299 15.20 -3.25 22.29
CA LEU A 299 16.14 -2.59 21.38
C LEU A 299 17.40 -3.41 21.13
N ILE A 300 17.96 -4.09 22.14
CA ILE A 300 19.12 -5.00 21.94
C ILE A 300 18.74 -6.18 21.03
N THR A 301 17.54 -6.73 21.18
CA THR A 301 17.05 -7.82 20.33
C THR A 301 16.90 -7.36 18.88
N LEU A 302 16.32 -6.18 18.68
CA LEU A 302 16.17 -5.56 17.38
C LEU A 302 17.52 -5.22 16.74
N ALA A 303 18.47 -4.70 17.53
CA ALA A 303 19.83 -4.38 17.11
C ALA A 303 20.58 -5.61 16.57
N ARG A 304 20.43 -6.77 17.23
CA ARG A 304 21.02 -8.04 16.77
C ARG A 304 20.43 -8.47 15.43
N LYS A 305 19.09 -8.42 15.29
CA LYS A 305 18.43 -8.73 14.01
C LYS A 305 18.91 -7.81 12.89
N TRP A 306 19.06 -6.52 13.16
CA TRP A 306 19.57 -5.55 12.19
C TRP A 306 21.03 -5.84 11.82
N ALA A 307 21.91 -6.04 12.79
CA ALA A 307 23.32 -6.35 12.56
C ALA A 307 23.49 -7.61 11.71
N GLN A 308 22.76 -8.68 12.04
CA GLN A 308 22.75 -9.93 11.27
C GLN A 308 22.25 -9.73 9.84
N TYR A 309 21.19 -8.93 9.66
CA TYR A 309 20.71 -8.57 8.33
C TYR A 309 21.80 -7.87 7.51
N ILE A 310 22.47 -6.86 8.08
CA ILE A 310 23.52 -6.06 7.44
C ILE A 310 24.73 -6.92 7.07
N MET A 311 25.13 -7.85 7.93
CA MET A 311 26.20 -8.82 7.64
C MET A 311 25.80 -9.78 6.53
N ARG A 312 24.56 -10.31 6.55
CA ARG A 312 24.06 -11.25 5.54
C ARG A 312 24.07 -10.67 4.13
N ILE A 313 23.80 -9.37 3.99
CA ILE A 313 23.87 -8.68 2.68
C ILE A 313 25.27 -8.15 2.35
N ASN A 314 26.29 -8.54 3.13
CA ASN A 314 27.69 -8.12 2.98
C ASN A 314 27.88 -6.60 2.89
N ALA A 315 27.15 -5.86 3.73
CA ALA A 315 27.10 -4.41 3.67
C ALA A 315 27.44 -3.76 5.02
N ASN A 316 28.28 -4.45 5.80
CA ASN A 316 28.74 -4.12 7.15
C ASN A 316 30.03 -3.29 7.19
N GLU A 317 30.66 -2.99 6.04
CA GLU A 317 31.89 -2.19 5.97
C GLU A 317 33.03 -2.72 6.86
N GLY A 318 33.13 -4.05 6.98
CA GLY A 318 34.13 -4.71 7.83
C GLY A 318 33.85 -4.68 9.34
N LEU A 319 32.75 -4.06 9.77
CA LEU A 319 32.34 -4.07 11.18
C LEU A 319 31.84 -5.45 11.61
N ALA A 320 32.23 -5.87 12.81
CA ALA A 320 31.71 -7.07 13.47
C ALA A 320 30.29 -6.85 14.01
N GLU A 321 29.55 -7.93 14.24
CA GLU A 321 28.16 -7.88 14.75
C GLU A 321 28.03 -7.01 16.01
N LYS A 322 28.94 -7.19 16.98
CA LYS A 322 28.93 -6.42 18.23
C LYS A 322 29.08 -4.91 18.00
N GLN A 323 29.88 -4.50 17.00
CA GLN A 323 30.05 -3.09 16.66
C GLN A 323 28.79 -2.53 15.99
N LEU A 324 28.14 -3.29 15.11
CA LEU A 324 26.88 -2.91 14.49
C LEU A 324 25.75 -2.80 15.53
N VAL A 325 25.68 -3.72 16.48
CA VAL A 325 24.73 -3.63 17.61
C VAL A 325 24.94 -2.33 18.39
N ASN A 326 26.19 -1.98 18.71
CA ASN A 326 26.49 -0.72 19.40
C ASN A 326 26.12 0.52 18.55
N VAL A 327 26.38 0.50 17.25
CA VAL A 327 25.93 1.55 16.32
C VAL A 327 24.42 1.70 16.41
N PHE A 328 23.67 0.61 16.25
CA PHE A 328 22.21 0.61 16.31
C PHE A 328 21.70 1.21 17.61
N MET A 329 22.18 0.72 18.76
CA MET A 329 21.77 1.20 20.09
C MET A 329 22.02 2.70 20.25
N ASN A 330 23.22 3.17 19.88
CA ASN A 330 23.58 4.58 19.99
C ASN A 330 22.72 5.47 19.08
N ARG A 331 22.47 5.04 17.84
CA ARG A 331 21.71 5.83 16.86
C ARG A 331 20.21 5.86 17.19
N MET A 332 19.63 4.73 17.58
CA MET A 332 18.23 4.65 18.01
C MET A 332 18.00 5.41 19.31
N GLY A 333 18.95 5.37 20.26
CA GLY A 333 18.89 6.20 21.47
C GLY A 333 18.75 7.69 21.15
N GLU A 334 19.64 8.23 20.32
CA GLU A 334 19.55 9.64 19.88
C GLU A 334 18.24 9.95 19.14
N PHE A 335 17.74 9.00 18.34
CA PHE A 335 16.47 9.15 17.63
C PHE A 335 15.28 9.29 18.59
N TYR A 336 15.18 8.43 19.60
CA TYR A 336 14.12 8.53 20.60
C TYR A 336 14.27 9.76 21.51
N GLU A 337 15.49 10.13 21.88
CA GLU A 337 15.77 11.38 22.61
C GLU A 337 15.29 12.61 21.83
N SER A 338 15.47 12.61 20.52
CA SER A 338 14.98 13.67 19.62
C SER A 338 13.46 13.62 19.32
N LYS A 339 12.73 12.69 19.93
CA LYS A 339 11.30 12.43 19.70
C LYS A 339 10.98 11.93 18.28
N GLY A 340 11.91 11.23 17.66
CA GLY A 340 11.72 10.54 16.38
C GLY A 340 11.92 11.44 15.15
N ILE A 341 11.06 11.26 14.15
CA ILE A 341 11.17 11.92 12.85
C ILE A 341 10.87 13.42 13.00
N ARG A 342 11.74 14.26 12.43
CA ARG A 342 11.59 15.72 12.45
C ARG A 342 11.11 16.17 11.07
N LEU A 343 9.98 16.87 11.05
CA LEU A 343 9.46 17.47 9.82
C LEU A 343 10.34 18.65 9.40
N MET A 344 10.46 18.85 8.09
CA MET A 344 11.15 20.01 7.53
C MET A 344 10.42 21.30 7.91
N GLU A 345 11.17 22.32 8.32
CA GLU A 345 10.64 23.64 8.68
C GLU A 345 10.71 24.59 7.47
N THR A 346 10.12 25.78 7.60
CA THR A 346 10.14 26.80 6.51
C THR A 346 11.56 27.18 6.09
N ASN A 347 12.52 27.13 7.02
CA ASN A 347 13.93 27.41 6.73
C ASN A 347 14.60 26.33 5.85
N ASP A 348 13.99 25.15 5.73
CA ASP A 348 14.48 24.05 4.89
C ASP A 348 13.87 24.08 3.48
N ILE A 349 13.08 25.10 3.12
CA ILE A 349 12.30 25.12 1.87
C ILE A 349 13.17 24.95 0.61
N ASP A 350 14.37 25.54 0.58
CA ASP A 350 15.27 25.42 -0.56
C ASP A 350 15.79 23.98 -0.71
N ASP A 351 16.15 23.34 0.41
CA ASP A 351 16.61 21.96 0.44
C ASP A 351 15.46 20.99 0.11
N PHE A 352 14.25 21.26 0.61
CA PHE A 352 13.04 20.55 0.22
C PHE A 352 12.80 20.63 -1.29
N MET A 353 12.88 21.82 -1.88
CA MET A 353 12.69 22.00 -3.32
C MET A 353 13.78 21.29 -4.16
N ARG A 354 15.03 21.25 -3.68
CA ARG A 354 16.12 20.48 -4.30
C ARG A 354 15.84 18.99 -4.26
N LEU A 355 15.44 18.46 -3.11
CA LEU A 355 15.08 17.04 -2.94
C LEU A 355 13.89 16.67 -3.83
N LEU A 356 12.83 17.49 -3.83
CA LEU A 356 11.62 17.26 -4.61
C LEU A 356 11.90 17.21 -6.12
N LYS A 357 12.69 18.16 -6.65
CA LYS A 357 13.08 18.19 -8.07
C LYS A 357 13.98 17.03 -8.49
N ASN A 358 14.67 16.42 -7.53
CA ASN A 358 15.59 15.30 -7.77
C ASN A 358 15.02 13.93 -7.37
N LEU A 359 13.74 13.85 -6.99
CA LEU A 359 13.06 12.59 -6.74
C LEU A 359 12.92 11.80 -8.05
N ARG A 360 13.49 10.59 -8.09
CA ARG A 360 13.52 9.73 -9.28
C ARG A 360 12.76 8.42 -9.01
N GLY A 361 12.14 7.88 -10.06
CA GLY A 361 11.50 6.57 -10.03
C GLY A 361 12.48 5.42 -10.27
N GLY A 362 11.94 4.22 -10.47
CA GLY A 362 12.73 3.07 -10.90
C GLY A 362 13.36 3.28 -12.28
N ILE A 363 14.58 2.75 -12.45
CA ILE A 363 15.27 2.74 -13.74
C ILE A 363 14.68 1.60 -14.58
N THR A 364 14.21 1.93 -15.78
CA THR A 364 13.77 0.94 -16.78
C THR A 364 14.52 1.22 -18.08
N GLN A 365 15.48 0.36 -18.40
CA GLN A 365 16.36 0.54 -19.56
C GLN A 365 16.51 -0.76 -20.34
N ILE A 366 16.57 -0.64 -21.67
CA ILE A 366 16.92 -1.73 -22.57
C ILE A 366 18.36 -1.50 -23.03
N VAL A 367 19.29 -2.33 -22.55
CA VAL A 367 20.73 -2.18 -22.82
C VAL A 367 21.14 -2.94 -24.08
N LYS A 368 20.64 -4.17 -24.24
CA LYS A 368 20.85 -5.02 -25.43
C LYS A 368 19.52 -5.48 -25.99
N ARG A 369 19.19 -5.07 -27.23
CA ARG A 369 17.88 -5.31 -27.84
C ARG A 369 17.59 -6.77 -28.21
N HIS A 370 18.63 -7.59 -28.42
CA HIS A 370 18.48 -8.99 -28.79
C HIS A 370 19.63 -9.83 -28.21
N ALA A 371 19.28 -10.85 -27.46
CA ALA A 371 20.16 -11.93 -27.04
C ALA A 371 19.45 -13.24 -27.36
N LYS A 372 20.16 -14.19 -27.97
CA LYS A 372 19.66 -15.51 -28.34
C LYS A 372 20.64 -16.55 -27.81
N VAL A 373 20.11 -17.59 -27.20
CA VAL A 373 20.85 -18.80 -26.86
C VAL A 373 20.13 -19.94 -27.57
N ASP A 374 20.86 -20.63 -28.44
CA ASP A 374 20.35 -21.83 -29.10
C ASP A 374 20.48 -23.00 -28.12
N ILE A 375 19.35 -23.46 -27.59
CA ILE A 375 19.30 -24.63 -26.71
C ILE A 375 19.04 -25.83 -27.59
N ASP A 376 20.09 -26.60 -27.89
CA ASP A 376 19.94 -27.86 -28.62
C ASP A 376 19.45 -28.94 -27.66
N ASN A 377 18.19 -29.37 -27.81
CA ASN A 377 17.52 -30.30 -26.89
C ASN A 377 18.13 -31.72 -26.85
N LYS A 378 19.19 -31.99 -27.63
CA LYS A 378 19.79 -33.32 -27.80
C LYS A 378 21.14 -33.56 -27.11
N GLU A 379 21.80 -32.53 -26.56
CA GLU A 379 23.06 -32.74 -25.84
C GLU A 379 23.09 -31.91 -24.53
N GLN A 380 22.57 -32.51 -23.45
CA GLN A 380 22.86 -32.05 -22.09
C GLN A 380 24.29 -32.40 -21.70
N THR A 381 25.30 -31.85 -22.36
CA THR A 381 26.68 -31.85 -21.82
C THR A 381 27.54 -30.84 -22.59
N THR A 382 27.94 -29.78 -21.87
CA THR A 382 29.06 -28.83 -22.12
C THR A 382 28.77 -27.39 -22.58
N SER A 383 27.55 -26.98 -22.97
CA SER A 383 27.26 -25.56 -23.22
C SER A 383 26.89 -24.81 -21.93
N SER A 384 27.76 -23.90 -21.46
CA SER A 384 27.53 -23.04 -20.28
C SER A 384 26.72 -21.78 -20.58
N GLN A 385 26.03 -21.71 -21.72
CA GLN A 385 25.34 -20.51 -22.19
C GLN A 385 23.87 -20.50 -21.75
N GLY A 386 23.40 -19.38 -21.21
CA GLY A 386 22.02 -19.22 -20.76
C GLY A 386 21.63 -17.75 -20.59
N ILE A 387 20.34 -17.45 -20.69
CA ILE A 387 19.77 -16.14 -20.37
C ILE A 387 19.18 -16.23 -18.98
N TYR A 388 19.67 -15.40 -18.06
CA TYR A 388 19.22 -15.39 -16.67
C TYR A 388 18.23 -14.24 -16.44
N TYR A 389 17.10 -14.56 -15.82
CA TYR A 389 16.19 -13.57 -15.26
C TYR A 389 16.43 -13.46 -13.76
N LEU A 390 16.94 -12.31 -13.31
CA LEU A 390 17.21 -12.02 -11.90
C LEU A 390 16.21 -10.98 -11.41
N ASP A 391 15.49 -11.29 -10.33
CA ASP A 391 14.59 -10.36 -9.65
C ASP A 391 15.05 -10.13 -8.22
N ALA A 392 15.12 -8.86 -7.82
CA ALA A 392 15.53 -8.49 -6.47
C ALA A 392 14.37 -8.69 -5.48
N ASN A 393 14.49 -9.69 -4.63
CA ASN A 393 13.53 -9.93 -3.56
C ASN A 393 13.44 -8.72 -2.61
N ASN A 394 12.28 -8.05 -2.59
CA ASN A 394 11.98 -6.92 -1.69
C ASN A 394 12.99 -5.76 -1.80
N LEU A 395 13.30 -5.32 -3.02
CA LEU A 395 14.27 -4.26 -3.30
C LEU A 395 14.13 -3.02 -2.39
N TYR A 396 12.94 -2.42 -2.33
CA TYR A 396 12.70 -1.24 -1.50
C TYR A 396 12.79 -1.53 0.00
N GLY A 397 12.30 -2.68 0.46
CA GLY A 397 12.43 -3.09 1.86
C GLY A 397 13.90 -3.26 2.26
N GLY A 398 14.72 -3.81 1.35
CA GLY A 398 16.17 -3.93 1.57
C GLY A 398 16.87 -2.58 1.71
N ALA A 399 16.45 -1.57 0.92
CA ALA A 399 16.91 -0.20 1.10
C ALA A 399 16.45 0.36 2.46
N MET A 400 15.18 0.20 2.83
CA MET A 400 14.59 0.66 4.10
C MET A 400 15.19 0.03 5.37
N HIS A 401 15.96 -1.06 5.24
CA HIS A 401 16.74 -1.64 6.35
C HIS A 401 18.07 -0.91 6.61
N ARG A 402 18.51 -0.02 5.72
CA ARG A 402 19.75 0.76 5.88
C ARG A 402 19.52 1.96 6.80
N MET A 403 20.59 2.70 7.08
CA MET A 403 20.52 3.99 7.79
C MET A 403 19.69 4.97 6.95
N MET A 404 18.63 5.54 7.53
CA MET A 404 17.69 6.43 6.84
C MET A 404 17.68 7.83 7.45
N PRO A 405 17.55 8.89 6.63
CA PRO A 405 17.45 10.26 7.11
C PRO A 405 16.17 10.44 7.95
N TYR A 406 16.30 11.12 9.09
CA TYR A 406 15.13 11.44 9.95
C TYR A 406 15.05 12.91 10.38
N GLU A 407 16.11 13.69 10.19
CA GLU A 407 16.18 15.11 10.54
C GLU A 407 17.22 15.80 9.66
N LEU A 408 16.83 16.90 8.98
CA LEU A 408 17.79 17.78 8.33
C LEU A 408 18.49 18.64 9.37
N VAL A 409 19.79 18.86 9.18
CA VAL A 409 20.60 19.69 10.07
C VAL A 409 21.51 20.61 9.26
N GLY A 410 21.68 21.85 9.71
CA GLY A 410 22.56 22.80 9.03
C GLY A 410 24.00 22.29 8.90
N VAL A 411 24.74 22.77 7.91
CA VAL A 411 26.20 22.52 7.80
C VAL A 411 26.93 23.60 8.60
N PRO A 412 27.61 23.28 9.71
CA PRO A 412 28.37 24.26 10.49
C PRO A 412 29.48 24.85 9.61
N GLU A 413 29.73 26.16 9.75
CA GLU A 413 30.81 26.84 9.02
C GLU A 413 30.79 26.53 7.52
N ARG A 414 29.60 26.53 6.91
CA ARG A 414 29.35 26.05 5.54
C ARG A 414 30.38 26.55 4.54
N ARG A 415 30.75 27.83 4.58
CA ARG A 415 31.74 28.40 3.65
C ARG A 415 33.09 27.68 3.72
N GLU A 416 33.66 27.56 4.92
CA GLU A 416 34.98 26.94 5.13
C GLU A 416 34.95 25.44 4.80
N VAL A 417 33.85 24.76 5.17
CA VAL A 417 33.63 23.35 4.80
C VAL A 417 33.62 23.21 3.28
N MET A 418 32.85 24.02 2.57
CA MET A 418 32.74 23.95 1.10
C MET A 418 34.08 24.27 0.40
N GLU A 419 34.85 25.21 0.91
CA GLU A 419 36.20 25.52 0.40
C GLU A 419 37.16 24.33 0.61
N LYS A 420 37.09 23.66 1.77
CA LYS A 420 37.93 22.50 2.09
C LYS A 420 37.58 21.27 1.24
N ILE A 421 36.30 20.92 1.13
CA ILE A 421 35.88 19.70 0.40
C ILE A 421 36.16 19.82 -1.09
N ASN A 422 36.10 21.02 -1.67
CA ASN A 422 36.36 21.20 -3.10
C ASN A 422 37.86 21.12 -3.47
N ARG A 423 38.78 21.07 -2.49
CA ARG A 423 40.20 20.77 -2.76
C ARG A 423 40.43 19.32 -3.17
N ASP A 424 39.64 18.41 -2.60
CA ASP A 424 39.61 16.99 -2.95
C ASP A 424 38.19 16.43 -2.74
N PRO A 425 37.27 16.69 -3.69
CA PRO A 425 35.88 16.29 -3.52
C PRO A 425 35.72 14.76 -3.54
N ASN A 426 36.56 14.05 -4.30
CA ASN A 426 36.49 12.59 -4.44
C ASN A 426 36.96 11.90 -3.15
N GLY A 427 38.10 12.32 -2.60
CA GLY A 427 38.60 11.80 -1.33
C GLY A 427 37.67 12.14 -0.16
N TRP A 428 37.08 13.34 -0.14
CA TRP A 428 36.07 13.69 0.86
C TRP A 428 34.86 12.76 0.80
N VAL A 429 34.27 12.54 -0.39
CA VAL A 429 33.13 11.63 -0.54
C VAL A 429 33.48 10.20 -0.10
N GLN A 430 34.65 9.67 -0.48
CA GLN A 430 35.09 8.33 -0.05
C GLN A 430 35.33 8.24 1.46
N SER A 431 35.62 9.35 2.14
CA SER A 431 35.83 9.37 3.60
C SER A 431 34.54 9.26 4.44
N LEU A 432 33.37 9.48 3.82
CA LEU A 432 32.07 9.45 4.51
C LEU A 432 31.71 8.02 4.97
N LYS A 433 31.21 7.88 6.19
CA LYS A 433 30.85 6.59 6.80
C LYS A 433 29.35 6.35 6.74
N THR A 434 28.90 5.20 6.23
CA THR A 434 27.45 4.96 6.12
C THR A 434 26.76 4.70 7.45
N PHE A 435 27.51 4.24 8.46
CA PHE A 435 27.06 4.07 9.84
C PHE A 435 27.31 5.30 10.74
N GLY A 436 27.77 6.42 10.15
CA GLY A 436 28.01 7.66 10.87
C GLY A 436 26.71 8.30 11.36
N LYS A 437 26.85 9.23 12.32
CA LYS A 437 25.73 10.05 12.82
C LYS A 437 25.06 10.87 11.72
N TYR A 438 25.85 11.35 10.77
CA TYR A 438 25.38 12.21 9.69
C TYR A 438 25.56 11.54 8.33
N GLY A 439 24.58 11.73 7.45
CA GLY A 439 24.67 11.46 6.02
C GLY A 439 24.46 12.75 5.22
N PHE A 440 24.65 12.66 3.90
CA PHE A 440 24.63 13.81 3.00
C PHE A 440 23.90 13.54 1.67
N PHE A 441 23.03 14.45 1.25
CA PHE A 441 22.77 14.62 -0.18
C PHE A 441 23.75 15.67 -0.72
N VAL A 442 24.43 15.34 -1.80
CA VAL A 442 25.51 16.13 -2.38
C VAL A 442 25.05 16.63 -3.74
N GLU A 443 25.00 17.94 -3.93
CA GLU A 443 24.78 18.58 -5.23
C GLU A 443 26.14 18.84 -5.87
N CYS A 444 26.45 18.15 -6.95
CA CYS A 444 27.79 18.16 -7.54
C CYS A 444 27.80 17.99 -9.05
N ASP A 445 28.95 18.31 -9.66
CA ASP A 445 29.25 18.03 -11.05
C ASP A 445 29.98 16.69 -11.13
N ILE A 446 29.49 15.80 -12.01
CA ILE A 446 29.93 14.41 -12.08
C ILE A 446 30.19 14.03 -13.53
N GLU A 447 31.32 13.38 -13.82
CA GLU A 447 31.65 12.89 -15.15
C GLU A 447 32.21 11.47 -15.12
N ALA A 448 31.96 10.72 -16.20
CA ALA A 448 32.65 9.48 -16.49
C ALA A 448 33.83 9.80 -17.44
N PRO A 449 35.07 9.43 -17.08
CA PRO A 449 36.20 9.51 -18.00
C PRO A 449 35.89 8.78 -19.31
N VAL A 450 36.30 9.36 -20.45
CA VAL A 450 35.97 8.86 -21.79
C VAL A 450 36.43 7.42 -21.98
N GLU A 451 37.60 7.08 -21.43
CA GLU A 451 38.18 5.75 -21.44
C GLU A 451 37.32 4.68 -20.73
N LEU A 452 36.34 5.07 -19.91
CA LEU A 452 35.40 4.17 -19.23
C LEU A 452 34.00 4.14 -19.86
N HIS A 453 33.79 4.81 -21.00
CA HIS A 453 32.46 4.87 -21.62
C HIS A 453 31.93 3.49 -22.01
N ASP A 454 32.77 2.63 -22.60
CA ASP A 454 32.38 1.26 -22.96
C ASP A 454 31.97 0.42 -21.72
N LYS A 455 32.66 0.61 -20.59
CA LYS A 455 32.32 -0.05 -19.31
C LYS A 455 30.92 0.32 -18.83
N PHE A 456 30.50 1.57 -19.07
CA PHE A 456 29.24 2.12 -18.55
C PHE A 456 28.14 2.23 -19.61
N ASN A 457 28.38 1.77 -20.83
CA ASN A 457 27.46 1.92 -21.96
C ASN A 457 26.12 1.22 -21.71
N ASP A 458 26.14 0.06 -21.05
CA ASP A 458 24.91 -0.67 -20.72
C ASP A 458 24.18 -0.03 -19.54
N LEU A 459 24.86 0.26 -18.43
CA LEU A 459 24.24 0.78 -17.21
C LEU A 459 25.05 1.92 -16.62
N SER A 460 24.88 3.11 -17.19
CA SER A 460 25.52 4.33 -16.69
C SER A 460 24.92 4.74 -15.33
N PHE A 461 25.76 5.29 -14.45
CA PHE A 461 25.31 5.84 -13.17
C PHE A 461 24.61 7.20 -13.38
N PHE A 462 23.92 7.65 -12.32
CA PHE A 462 23.33 8.99 -12.22
C PHE A 462 22.32 9.31 -13.34
N PRO A 463 21.20 8.58 -13.42
CA PRO A 463 20.19 8.80 -14.45
C PRO A 463 19.51 10.17 -14.31
N VAL A 464 19.01 10.67 -15.44
CA VAL A 464 18.36 11.99 -15.57
C VAL A 464 17.02 11.85 -16.28
N GLN A 465 16.06 12.72 -15.94
CA GLN A 465 14.81 12.80 -16.68
C GLN A 465 15.02 13.63 -17.94
N LYS A 466 14.82 13.04 -19.12
CA LYS A 466 14.81 13.75 -20.40
C LYS A 466 13.63 13.29 -21.24
N ALA A 467 13.03 14.21 -22.00
CA ALA A 467 12.12 13.83 -23.07
C ALA A 467 12.89 12.99 -24.10
N GLY A 468 12.31 11.87 -24.53
CA GLY A 468 12.95 10.99 -25.49
C GLY A 468 12.96 11.64 -26.87
N MET A 469 14.13 11.73 -27.49
CA MET A 469 14.27 12.09 -28.90
C MET A 469 14.55 10.82 -29.70
N TYR A 470 13.81 10.59 -30.78
CA TYR A 470 14.16 9.53 -31.71
C TYR A 470 15.50 9.85 -32.37
N SER A 471 16.41 8.88 -32.38
CA SER A 471 17.66 9.02 -33.11
C SER A 471 17.40 9.14 -34.60
N ASP A 472 18.32 9.77 -35.33
CA ASP A 472 18.22 9.90 -36.79
C ASP A 472 18.10 8.54 -37.48
N GLY A 473 18.70 7.49 -36.91
CA GLY A 473 18.53 6.12 -37.40
C GLY A 473 17.10 5.59 -37.28
N ILE A 474 16.40 5.87 -36.17
CA ILE A 474 14.99 5.49 -36.00
C ILE A 474 14.11 6.29 -36.97
N LYS A 475 14.36 7.59 -37.12
CA LYS A 475 13.63 8.45 -38.06
C LYS A 475 13.76 7.93 -39.49
N LYS A 476 14.99 7.66 -39.94
CA LYS A 476 15.28 7.06 -41.27
C LYS A 476 14.66 5.68 -41.45
N TYR A 477 14.64 4.85 -40.41
CA TYR A 477 13.97 3.55 -40.45
C TYR A 477 12.46 3.71 -40.64
N ALA A 478 11.84 4.65 -39.93
CA ALA A 478 10.42 4.91 -40.04
C ALA A 478 10.03 5.46 -41.41
N GLU A 479 10.84 6.36 -41.97
CA GLU A 479 10.72 6.85 -43.35
C GLU A 479 10.83 5.70 -44.35
N LYS A 480 11.82 4.83 -44.19
CA LYS A 480 12.05 3.68 -45.08
C LYS A 480 10.92 2.65 -45.07
N ASN A 481 10.21 2.51 -43.94
CA ASN A 481 9.17 1.48 -43.75
C ASN A 481 7.75 2.06 -43.73
N ASP A 482 7.56 3.33 -44.12
CA ASP A 482 6.25 4.01 -44.14
C ASP A 482 5.48 3.94 -42.81
N ILE A 483 6.19 4.16 -41.70
CA ILE A 483 5.64 4.16 -40.33
C ILE A 483 6.02 5.43 -39.55
N VAL A 484 6.17 6.55 -40.25
CA VAL A 484 6.55 7.85 -39.66
C VAL A 484 5.50 8.34 -38.66
N ASP A 485 4.22 7.99 -38.86
CA ASP A 485 3.11 8.24 -37.94
C ASP A 485 3.31 7.61 -36.54
N LYS A 486 4.14 6.57 -36.45
CA LYS A 486 4.52 5.93 -35.17
C LYS A 486 5.64 6.69 -34.44
N VAL A 487 6.35 7.59 -35.10
CA VAL A 487 7.41 8.43 -34.54
C VAL A 487 6.79 9.70 -33.92
N LYS A 488 6.06 9.51 -32.81
CA LYS A 488 5.36 10.61 -32.13
C LYS A 488 6.28 11.44 -31.26
N GLU A 489 6.19 12.77 -31.27
CA GLU A 489 6.89 13.61 -30.29
C GLU A 489 6.51 13.19 -28.86
N VAL A 490 7.46 12.56 -28.16
CA VAL A 490 7.23 12.11 -26.78
C VAL A 490 7.68 13.21 -25.83
N ASN A 491 6.75 14.09 -25.48
CA ASN A 491 7.01 15.18 -24.54
C ASN A 491 7.08 14.74 -23.07
N THR A 492 6.75 13.48 -22.76
CA THR A 492 6.84 12.95 -21.40
C THR A 492 8.30 12.60 -21.07
N PRO A 493 8.91 13.25 -20.06
CA PRO A 493 10.26 12.89 -19.63
C PRO A 493 10.34 11.45 -19.17
N LYS A 494 11.38 10.74 -19.61
CA LYS A 494 11.73 9.39 -19.15
C LYS A 494 13.04 9.47 -18.37
N LEU A 495 13.16 8.63 -17.36
CA LEU A 495 14.41 8.47 -16.63
C LEU A 495 15.36 7.66 -17.51
N ILE A 496 16.43 8.29 -18.00
CA ILE A 496 17.41 7.69 -18.89
C ILE A 496 18.77 7.61 -18.22
N CYS A 497 19.51 6.55 -18.53
CA CYS A 497 20.94 6.45 -18.24
C CYS A 497 21.71 6.81 -19.50
N ASP A 498 22.53 7.84 -19.41
CA ASP A 498 23.46 8.25 -20.46
C ASP A 498 24.78 8.68 -19.83
N LEU A 499 25.81 8.94 -20.64
CA LEU A 499 27.15 9.32 -20.18
C LEU A 499 27.43 10.82 -20.25
N VAL A 500 26.41 11.64 -20.47
CA VAL A 500 26.58 13.10 -20.52
C VAL A 500 27.05 13.60 -19.13
N PRO A 501 28.06 14.48 -19.03
CA PRO A 501 28.45 15.06 -17.76
C PRO A 501 27.25 15.66 -17.02
N ARG A 502 27.16 15.37 -15.73
CA ARG A 502 26.11 15.88 -14.85
C ARG A 502 26.57 17.19 -14.23
N GLN A 503 25.68 18.16 -14.21
CA GLN A 503 25.91 19.47 -13.61
C GLN A 503 24.87 19.70 -12.51
N LYS A 504 25.32 20.15 -11.33
CA LYS A 504 24.47 20.37 -10.14
C LYS A 504 23.52 19.19 -9.86
N TYR A 505 24.05 17.97 -9.97
CA TYR A 505 23.28 16.75 -9.75
C TYR A 505 23.20 16.45 -8.27
N LEU A 506 21.97 16.39 -7.73
CA LEU A 506 21.75 15.99 -6.35
C LEU A 506 21.68 14.47 -6.24
N VAL A 507 22.51 13.91 -5.37
CA VAL A 507 22.61 12.47 -5.15
C VAL A 507 22.92 12.13 -3.70
N HIS A 508 22.45 10.98 -3.23
CA HIS A 508 22.83 10.45 -1.92
C HIS A 508 24.30 10.02 -1.94
N TYR A 509 25.06 10.41 -0.90
CA TYR A 509 26.50 10.19 -0.83
C TYR A 509 26.94 8.74 -1.09
N SER A 510 26.18 7.73 -0.65
CA SER A 510 26.54 6.33 -0.86
C SER A 510 26.52 5.90 -2.33
N LEU A 511 25.62 6.45 -3.15
CA LEU A 511 25.61 6.17 -4.59
C LEU A 511 26.77 6.91 -5.28
N LEU A 512 27.12 8.09 -4.79
CA LEU A 512 28.28 8.84 -5.27
C LEU A 512 29.61 8.12 -4.95
N GLN A 513 29.72 7.55 -3.74
CA GLN A 513 30.84 6.70 -3.35
C GLN A 513 31.01 5.50 -4.30
N LEU A 514 29.91 4.80 -4.60
CA LEU A 514 29.93 3.68 -5.55
C LEU A 514 30.35 4.16 -6.94
N GLY A 515 29.82 5.28 -7.43
CA GLY A 515 30.22 5.85 -8.73
C GLY A 515 31.72 6.14 -8.80
N ILE A 516 32.28 6.79 -7.77
CA ILE A 516 33.72 7.10 -7.70
C ILE A 516 34.56 5.82 -7.64
N GLN A 517 34.15 4.82 -6.86
CA GLN A 517 34.83 3.51 -6.81
C GLN A 517 34.83 2.80 -8.17
N GLN A 518 33.78 3.02 -8.99
CA GLN A 518 33.71 2.48 -10.33
C GLN A 518 34.50 3.28 -11.38
N GLY A 519 34.91 4.51 -11.05
CA GLY A 519 35.76 5.37 -11.89
C GLY A 519 35.15 6.72 -12.29
N TYR A 520 33.93 7.06 -11.84
CA TYR A 520 33.40 8.41 -12.02
C TYR A 520 34.21 9.43 -11.21
N ARG A 521 34.18 10.70 -11.64
CA ARG A 521 34.85 11.80 -10.95
C ARG A 521 33.85 12.88 -10.59
N VAL A 522 33.96 13.37 -9.36
CA VAL A 522 33.33 14.62 -8.94
C VAL A 522 34.30 15.75 -9.24
N THR A 523 33.89 16.71 -10.05
CA THR A 523 34.73 17.86 -10.42
C THR A 523 34.47 19.07 -9.53
N HIS A 524 33.25 19.22 -9.03
CA HIS A 524 32.88 20.31 -8.13
C HIS A 524 31.67 19.95 -7.25
N ILE A 525 31.64 20.43 -5.99
CA ILE A 525 30.50 20.32 -5.07
C ILE A 525 29.91 21.71 -4.86
N HIS A 526 28.64 21.87 -5.23
CA HIS A 526 27.90 23.14 -5.18
C HIS A 526 27.16 23.32 -3.85
N HIS A 527 26.60 22.24 -3.29
CA HIS A 527 25.80 22.31 -2.07
C HIS A 527 25.77 20.98 -1.32
N LEU A 528 25.57 21.07 -0.01
CA LEU A 528 25.42 19.93 0.90
C LEU A 528 24.14 20.05 1.71
N ILE A 529 23.33 18.99 1.67
CA ILE A 529 22.20 18.78 2.57
C ILE A 529 22.62 17.72 3.58
N ARG A 530 22.87 18.13 4.83
CA ARG A 530 23.30 17.23 5.91
C ARG A 530 22.08 16.77 6.70
N PHE A 531 22.05 15.49 7.06
CA PHE A 531 20.94 14.92 7.85
C PHE A 531 21.47 13.96 8.91
N LYS A 532 20.72 13.81 10.01
CA LYS A 532 20.92 12.69 10.93
C LYS A 532 20.27 11.44 10.36
N GLN A 533 20.90 10.29 10.59
CA GLN A 533 20.46 9.01 10.04
C GLN A 533 20.46 7.89 11.09
N VAL A 534 19.51 6.98 10.95
CA VAL A 534 19.25 5.87 11.90
C VAL A 534 18.41 4.79 11.19
N PRO A 535 18.48 3.49 11.53
CA PRO A 535 17.73 2.46 10.83
C PRO A 535 16.30 2.30 11.40
N PHE A 536 15.58 3.41 11.60
CA PHE A 536 14.27 3.42 12.29
C PHE A 536 13.15 2.69 11.52
N ILE A 537 13.27 2.52 10.20
CA ILE A 537 12.27 1.82 9.38
C ILE A 537 12.43 0.29 9.47
N PHE A 538 13.60 -0.19 9.92
CA PHE A 538 13.96 -1.60 9.92
C PHE A 538 12.95 -2.48 10.66
N GLU A 539 12.55 -2.08 11.87
CA GLU A 539 11.65 -2.88 12.71
C GLU A 539 10.35 -3.21 11.99
N TYR A 540 9.68 -2.18 11.48
CA TYR A 540 8.40 -2.31 10.83
C TYR A 540 8.48 -3.17 9.56
N VAL A 541 9.43 -2.89 8.68
CA VAL A 541 9.58 -3.62 7.40
C VAL A 541 10.03 -5.06 7.62
N ASN A 542 10.91 -5.29 8.59
CA ASN A 542 11.34 -6.64 8.97
C ASN A 542 10.17 -7.43 9.58
N MET A 543 9.39 -6.83 10.48
CA MET A 543 8.18 -7.45 11.04
C MET A 543 7.19 -7.85 9.92
N LEU A 544 6.94 -6.98 8.95
CA LEU A 544 6.06 -7.30 7.82
C LEU A 544 6.64 -8.44 6.95
N SER A 545 7.96 -8.45 6.75
CA SER A 545 8.64 -9.52 6.01
C SER A 545 8.52 -10.87 6.73
N GLU A 546 8.68 -10.89 8.06
CA GLU A 546 8.49 -12.08 8.90
C GLU A 546 7.03 -12.57 8.87
N LYS A 547 6.06 -11.65 8.99
CA LYS A 547 4.63 -11.99 8.90
C LYS A 547 4.29 -12.56 7.51
N ARG A 548 4.77 -11.91 6.43
CA ARG A 548 4.61 -12.39 5.05
C ARG A 548 5.18 -13.77 4.82
N ALA A 549 6.33 -14.08 5.41
CA ALA A 549 6.95 -15.40 5.31
C ALA A 549 6.11 -16.49 6.03
N LYS A 550 5.41 -16.12 7.12
CA LYS A 550 4.56 -17.02 7.93
C LYS A 550 3.13 -17.15 7.40
N SER A 551 2.66 -16.21 6.58
CA SER A 551 1.31 -16.20 6.01
C SER A 551 1.01 -17.44 5.19
N LYS A 552 -0.21 -17.95 5.36
CA LYS A 552 -0.71 -19.11 4.60
C LYS A 552 -1.45 -18.70 3.34
N THR A 553 -2.14 -17.55 3.37
CA THR A 553 -2.97 -17.08 2.27
C THR A 553 -2.23 -16.09 1.37
N THR A 554 -2.58 -16.07 0.08
CA THR A 554 -2.00 -15.12 -0.88
C THR A 554 -2.42 -13.69 -0.57
N VAL A 555 -3.63 -13.49 -0.03
CA VAL A 555 -4.12 -12.16 0.36
C VAL A 555 -3.32 -11.57 1.53
N GLU A 556 -3.03 -12.35 2.57
CA GLU A 556 -2.14 -11.91 3.64
C GLU A 556 -0.74 -11.57 3.13
N LYS A 557 -0.18 -12.42 2.27
CA LYS A 557 1.14 -12.18 1.67
C LYS A 557 1.17 -10.89 0.87
N ASN A 558 0.10 -10.62 0.10
CA ASN A 558 -0.05 -9.41 -0.69
C ASN A 558 -0.29 -8.19 0.19
N LEU A 559 -1.05 -8.31 1.28
CA LEU A 559 -1.25 -7.25 2.27
C LEU A 559 0.08 -6.83 2.88
N TYR A 560 0.85 -7.76 3.46
CA TYR A 560 2.12 -7.42 4.10
C TYR A 560 3.14 -6.86 3.11
N LYS A 561 3.14 -7.37 1.85
CA LYS A 561 3.93 -6.78 0.76
C LYS A 561 3.51 -5.34 0.47
N LEU A 562 2.21 -5.10 0.36
CA LEU A 562 1.65 -3.77 0.09
C LEU A 562 1.99 -2.81 1.21
N LEU A 563 1.78 -3.19 2.47
CA LEU A 563 2.11 -2.37 3.63
C LEU A 563 3.59 -1.97 3.65
N ALA A 564 4.51 -2.90 3.34
CA ALA A 564 5.93 -2.61 3.29
C ALA A 564 6.25 -1.63 2.15
N ASN A 565 5.73 -1.87 0.94
CA ASN A 565 5.97 -1.01 -0.22
C ASN A 565 5.35 0.39 -0.05
N SER A 566 4.18 0.47 0.59
CA SER A 566 3.48 1.73 0.83
C SER A 566 4.21 2.63 1.82
N THR A 567 5.02 2.09 2.73
CA THR A 567 5.85 2.90 3.63
C THR A 567 6.74 3.86 2.85
N TYR A 568 7.45 3.36 1.84
CA TYR A 568 8.25 4.21 0.94
C TYR A 568 7.39 5.29 0.28
N GLY A 569 6.27 4.89 -0.34
CA GLY A 569 5.37 5.81 -1.03
C GLY A 569 4.87 6.95 -0.14
N LYS A 570 4.63 6.68 1.15
CA LYS A 570 4.21 7.66 2.14
C LYS A 570 5.31 8.63 2.56
N PHE A 571 6.57 8.19 2.60
CA PHE A 571 7.71 9.08 2.89
C PHE A 571 8.01 10.09 1.78
N VAL A 572 7.67 9.73 0.53
CA VAL A 572 7.86 10.60 -0.64
C VAL A 572 6.57 11.25 -1.13
N GLU A 573 5.47 11.10 -0.38
CA GLU A 573 4.21 11.77 -0.68
C GLU A 573 4.36 13.27 -0.45
N THR A 574 3.78 14.07 -1.36
CA THR A 574 3.77 15.53 -1.23
C THR A 574 2.34 16.05 -1.19
N GLY A 575 2.05 16.90 -0.21
CA GLY A 575 0.79 17.61 -0.09
C GLY A 575 0.54 18.60 -1.24
N LEU A 576 1.56 18.95 -2.02
CA LEU A 576 1.42 19.82 -3.21
C LEU A 576 0.55 19.19 -4.31
N LYS A 577 0.36 17.86 -4.27
CA LYS A 577 -0.51 17.14 -5.20
C LYS A 577 -1.91 16.89 -4.64
N TRP A 578 -2.18 17.32 -3.40
CA TRP A 578 -3.52 17.15 -2.82
C TRP A 578 -4.50 18.08 -3.53
N MET A 579 -5.60 17.51 -4.02
CA MET A 579 -6.67 18.27 -4.64
C MET A 579 -7.73 18.59 -3.59
N LYS A 580 -8.20 19.83 -3.59
CA LYS A 580 -9.37 20.25 -2.82
C LYS A 580 -10.49 20.60 -3.79
N VAL A 581 -11.50 19.74 -3.85
CA VAL A 581 -12.67 19.97 -4.71
C VAL A 581 -13.73 20.72 -3.91
N LYS A 582 -14.30 21.76 -4.53
CA LYS A 582 -15.50 22.46 -4.04
C LYS A 582 -16.57 22.31 -5.12
N PHE A 583 -17.74 21.82 -4.72
CA PHE A 583 -18.90 21.75 -5.62
C PHE A 583 -19.66 23.07 -5.54
N ALA A 584 -19.99 23.63 -6.70
CA ALA A 584 -20.90 24.76 -6.76
C ALA A 584 -22.33 24.22 -6.72
N ASN A 585 -23.10 24.62 -5.71
CA ASN A 585 -24.55 24.40 -5.72
C ASN A 585 -25.16 25.52 -6.55
N THR A 586 -25.92 25.17 -7.59
CA THR A 586 -26.76 26.10 -8.36
C THR A 586 -28.12 26.24 -7.72
#